data_AF-A0A2S9F593-F1
#
_entry.id   AF-A0A2S9F593-F1
#
_cell.length_a   1.000
_cell.length_b   1.000
_cell.length_c   1.000
_cell.angle_alpha   90.00
_cell.angle_beta   90.00
_cell.angle_gamma   90.00
#
_symmetry.space_group_name_H-M   'P 1'
#
loop_
_entity.id
_entity.type
_entity.pdbx_description
1 polymer ?
#
loop_
_entity_poly.entity_id
_entity_poly.type
_entity_poly.pdbx_seq_one_letter_code
_entity_poly.pdbx_strand_id
1 'polypeptide(L)'
;DAARAALKNDAPVLVQVPRRGYVPALSCARCRTVARCRHCTGPLSLPGRDAPGAVCRWCAREELALRCARCGSDAVRAVVVGARRTAEELGRAFPGTQVITSGGDDVVASVPQRQAVVVATPGVEPVTEGGYGAALLLDSWALLGRQDLRAAEDTLRRWMAAAALVRSRADGGVVAVVAESTIPTVQALIRWDPVGHAEAELDSRTEVGLPPAVHIAAVDGAADAVDALLGTADLPDVADLLGPVELPVGARRPAGLSADVPVSRMLVRVPRNRGLELAAALRRATSVQSARHDHEPVRVQIDPLHIG
;
A
#
# COMPACT_ATOMS: atom_id res chain seq x y z
N ASP A 1 -12.64 -23.41 7.94
CA ASP A 1 -12.54 -24.31 9.11
C ASP A 1 -11.80 -23.74 10.30
N ALA A 2 -10.60 -23.17 10.13
CA ALA A 2 -9.81 -22.56 11.22
C ALA A 2 -10.63 -21.65 12.16
N ALA A 3 -11.36 -20.67 11.59
CA ALA A 3 -12.21 -19.78 12.38
C ALA A 3 -13.32 -20.51 13.16
N ARG A 4 -13.99 -21.51 12.56
CA ARG A 4 -15.03 -22.28 13.25
C ARG A 4 -14.44 -23.11 14.39
N ALA A 5 -13.25 -23.68 14.21
CA ALA A 5 -12.58 -24.45 15.26
C ALA A 5 -12.16 -23.56 16.43
N ALA A 6 -11.59 -22.39 16.16
CA ALA A 6 -11.22 -21.41 17.19
C ALA A 6 -12.44 -20.96 18.01
N LEU A 7 -13.54 -20.58 17.35
CA LEU A 7 -14.77 -20.14 18.04
C LEU A 7 -15.39 -21.26 18.88
N LYS A 8 -15.38 -22.51 18.39
CA LYS A 8 -15.85 -23.68 19.17
C LYS A 8 -15.05 -23.93 20.44
N ASN A 9 -13.76 -23.54 20.44
CA ASN A 9 -12.86 -23.65 21.59
C ASN A 9 -12.83 -22.36 22.43
N ASP A 10 -13.86 -21.51 22.31
CA ASP A 10 -14.00 -20.23 23.00
C ASP A 10 -12.83 -19.25 22.80
N ALA A 11 -12.14 -19.35 21.66
CA ALA A 11 -11.03 -18.47 21.31
C ALA A 11 -11.47 -17.41 20.29
N PRO A 12 -11.01 -16.16 20.41
CA PRO A 12 -11.32 -15.13 19.43
C PRO A 12 -10.62 -15.41 18.10
N VAL A 13 -11.23 -14.92 17.01
CA VAL A 13 -10.70 -15.00 15.65
C VAL A 13 -10.40 -13.60 15.14
N LEU A 14 -9.18 -13.37 14.70
CA LEU A 14 -8.78 -12.16 14.01
C LEU A 14 -9.09 -12.28 12.51
N VAL A 15 -9.66 -11.23 11.92
CA VAL A 15 -9.83 -11.08 10.48
C VAL A 15 -9.21 -9.74 10.10
N GLN A 16 -8.02 -9.81 9.51
CA GLN A 16 -7.31 -8.61 9.04
C GLN A 16 -7.80 -8.27 7.63
N VAL A 17 -8.27 -7.03 7.45
CA VAL A 17 -8.75 -6.48 6.17
C VAL A 17 -8.09 -5.13 5.91
N PRO A 18 -7.42 -4.94 4.77
CA PRO A 18 -6.40 -3.92 4.60
C PRO A 18 -6.85 -2.45 4.62
N ARG A 19 -8.14 -2.15 4.64
CA ARG A 19 -8.64 -0.78 4.51
C ARG A 19 -9.88 -0.52 5.37
N ARG A 20 -9.90 0.64 6.03
CA ARG A 20 -11.12 1.21 6.60
C ARG A 20 -11.99 1.70 5.46
N GLY A 21 -13.28 1.38 5.53
CA GLY A 21 -14.23 1.86 4.55
C GLY A 21 -14.02 1.30 3.16
N TYR A 22 -14.61 2.01 2.22
CA TYR A 22 -15.12 1.48 0.99
C TYR A 22 -14.03 1.41 -0.11
N VAL A 23 -13.43 0.25 -0.46
CA VAL A 23 -12.69 0.15 -1.75
C VAL A 23 -13.72 0.02 -2.86
N PRO A 24 -13.78 0.94 -3.84
CA PRO A 24 -14.57 0.73 -5.04
C PRO A 24 -13.91 -0.40 -5.83
N ALA A 25 -14.34 -1.64 -5.56
CA ALA A 25 -14.18 -2.72 -6.51
C ALA A 25 -15.31 -2.57 -7.53
N LEU A 26 -15.03 -2.69 -8.81
CA LEU A 26 -16.10 -2.90 -9.75
C LEU A 26 -16.56 -4.35 -9.60
N SER A 27 -17.86 -4.57 -9.44
CA SER A 27 -18.45 -5.91 -9.54
C SER A 27 -19.62 -5.88 -10.49
N CYS A 28 -19.88 -7.03 -11.09
CA CYS A 28 -21.10 -7.27 -11.82
C CYS A 28 -22.33 -6.97 -10.96
N ALA A 29 -23.23 -6.11 -11.46
CA ALA A 29 -24.49 -5.80 -10.81
C ALA A 29 -25.42 -7.03 -10.74
N ARG A 30 -25.30 -7.97 -11.69
CA ARG A 30 -26.12 -9.19 -11.79
C ARG A 30 -25.65 -10.33 -10.89
N CYS A 31 -24.39 -10.75 -11.00
CA CYS A 31 -23.88 -11.95 -10.31
C CYS A 31 -22.86 -11.66 -9.20
N ARG A 32 -22.57 -10.38 -8.94
CA ARG A 32 -21.65 -9.89 -7.89
C ARG A 32 -20.18 -10.24 -8.05
N THR A 33 -19.80 -11.00 -9.08
CA THR A 33 -18.39 -11.29 -9.43
C THR A 33 -17.59 -9.99 -9.57
N VAL A 34 -16.42 -9.94 -8.94
CA VAL A 34 -15.49 -8.80 -9.02
C VAL A 34 -14.94 -8.69 -10.44
N ALA A 35 -14.96 -7.48 -10.99
CA ALA A 35 -14.39 -7.14 -12.28
C ALA A 35 -12.90 -6.82 -12.12
N ARG A 36 -12.08 -7.45 -12.95
CA ARG A 36 -10.64 -7.26 -13.01
C ARG A 36 -10.20 -7.04 -14.45
N CYS A 37 -9.07 -6.35 -14.63
CA CYS A 37 -8.50 -6.09 -15.94
C CYS A 37 -8.18 -7.40 -16.65
N ARG A 38 -8.63 -7.56 -17.89
CA ARG A 38 -8.35 -8.76 -18.69
C ARG A 38 -6.89 -8.91 -19.09
N HIS A 39 -6.10 -7.84 -19.00
CA HIS A 39 -4.69 -7.86 -19.38
C HIS A 39 -3.79 -8.32 -18.24
N CYS A 40 -3.89 -7.69 -17.06
CA CYS A 40 -3.00 -7.96 -15.93
C CYS A 40 -3.72 -8.48 -14.68
N THR A 41 -5.03 -8.74 -14.76
CA THR A 41 -5.87 -9.11 -13.61
C THR A 41 -5.92 -8.02 -12.53
N GLY A 42 -5.50 -6.80 -12.86
CA GLY A 42 -5.47 -5.67 -11.94
C GLY A 42 -6.84 -5.08 -11.60
N PRO A 43 -6.93 -4.33 -10.49
CA PRO A 43 -8.16 -3.70 -10.07
C PRO A 43 -8.57 -2.62 -11.08
N LEU A 44 -9.86 -2.63 -11.41
CA LEU A 44 -10.49 -1.65 -12.28
C LEU A 44 -11.16 -0.56 -11.44
N SER A 45 -11.05 0.69 -11.86
CA SER A 45 -11.75 1.85 -11.30
C SER A 45 -12.52 2.60 -12.37
N LEU A 46 -13.60 3.27 -12.01
CA LEU A 46 -14.27 4.22 -12.90
C LEU A 46 -13.64 5.61 -12.67
N PRO A 47 -13.04 6.25 -13.69
CA PRO A 47 -12.45 7.58 -13.55
C PRO A 47 -13.50 8.71 -13.40
N GLY A 48 -14.79 8.42 -13.57
CA GLY A 48 -15.91 9.35 -13.34
C GLY A 48 -17.27 8.65 -13.47
N ARG A 49 -18.37 9.32 -13.07
CA ARG A 49 -19.74 8.77 -13.21
C ARG A 49 -20.17 8.57 -14.68
N ASP A 50 -19.65 9.41 -15.57
CA ASP A 50 -19.97 9.42 -17.00
C ASP A 50 -18.80 8.94 -17.88
N ALA A 51 -17.78 8.32 -17.27
CA ALA A 51 -16.65 7.80 -18.03
C ALA A 51 -17.07 6.61 -18.92
N PRO A 52 -16.59 6.54 -20.17
CA PRO A 52 -17.00 5.51 -21.14
C PRO A 52 -16.49 4.10 -20.81
N GLY A 53 -15.67 3.93 -19.76
CA GLY A 53 -15.06 2.66 -19.40
C GLY A 53 -14.40 2.66 -18.04
N ALA A 54 -14.00 1.47 -17.61
CA ALA A 54 -13.17 1.31 -16.43
C ALA A 54 -11.69 1.41 -16.81
N VAL A 55 -10.86 1.91 -15.91
CA VAL A 55 -9.40 1.98 -16.11
C VAL A 55 -8.73 1.04 -15.14
N CYS A 56 -7.79 0.24 -15.65
CA CYS A 56 -6.94 -0.58 -14.79
C CYS A 56 -5.97 0.32 -14.03
N ARG A 57 -5.97 0.19 -12.70
CA ARG A 57 -5.08 0.98 -11.85
C ARG A 57 -3.62 0.51 -11.87
N TRP A 58 -3.33 -0.63 -12.50
CA TRP A 58 -1.97 -1.18 -12.58
C TRP A 58 -1.31 -0.89 -13.91
N CYS A 59 -1.99 -1.18 -15.03
CA CYS A 59 -1.41 -0.99 -16.36
C CYS A 59 -1.98 0.21 -17.11
N ALA A 60 -2.78 1.06 -16.43
CA ALA A 60 -3.50 2.20 -17.01
C ALA A 60 -4.43 1.86 -18.18
N ARG A 61 -4.61 0.58 -18.52
CA ARG A 61 -5.37 0.16 -19.68
C ARG A 61 -6.86 0.41 -19.47
N GLU A 62 -7.47 1.02 -20.47
CA GLU A 62 -8.91 1.26 -20.50
C GLU A 62 -9.67 -0.01 -20.92
N GLU A 63 -10.74 -0.31 -20.20
CA GLU A 63 -11.77 -1.29 -20.54
C GLU A 63 -13.10 -0.57 -20.79
N LEU A 64 -13.27 -0.13 -22.04
CA LEU A 64 -14.47 0.55 -22.54
C LEU A 64 -15.71 -0.36 -22.57
N ALA A 65 -15.51 -1.68 -22.72
CA ALA A 65 -16.60 -2.67 -22.82
C ALA A 65 -16.45 -3.79 -21.79
N LEU A 66 -16.35 -3.41 -20.52
CA LEU A 66 -16.19 -4.36 -19.41
C LEU A 66 -17.39 -5.32 -19.33
N ARG A 67 -17.17 -6.59 -19.68
CA ARG A 67 -18.14 -7.69 -19.48
C ARG A 67 -17.69 -8.58 -18.34
N CYS A 68 -18.63 -8.95 -17.47
CA CYS A 68 -18.40 -9.90 -16.39
C CYS A 68 -17.94 -11.26 -16.93
N ALA A 69 -16.75 -11.71 -16.50
CA ALA A 69 -16.19 -13.00 -16.89
C ALA A 69 -17.05 -14.22 -16.49
N ARG A 70 -17.98 -14.06 -15.54
CA ARG A 70 -18.84 -15.15 -15.07
C ARG A 70 -20.20 -15.23 -15.77
N CYS A 71 -20.85 -14.09 -16.04
CA CYS A 71 -22.23 -14.07 -16.54
C CYS A 71 -22.45 -13.19 -17.78
N GLY A 72 -21.40 -12.60 -18.35
CA GLY A 72 -21.48 -11.79 -19.58
C GLY A 72 -22.18 -10.43 -19.45
N SER A 73 -22.68 -10.09 -18.27
CA SER A 73 -23.31 -8.79 -18.02
C SER A 73 -22.29 -7.65 -18.14
N ASP A 74 -22.68 -6.58 -18.82
CA ASP A 74 -22.00 -5.27 -18.90
C ASP A 74 -22.34 -4.36 -17.72
N ALA A 75 -23.45 -4.63 -17.03
CA ALA A 75 -23.82 -3.92 -15.83
C ALA A 75 -22.78 -4.16 -14.72
N VAL A 76 -21.94 -3.16 -14.51
CA VAL A 76 -21.00 -3.08 -13.39
C VAL A 76 -21.45 -1.98 -12.44
N ARG A 77 -21.19 -2.20 -11.17
CA ARG A 77 -21.39 -1.19 -10.13
C ARG A 77 -20.12 -1.08 -9.33
N ALA A 78 -19.83 0.12 -8.85
CA ALA A 78 -18.91 0.27 -7.73
C ALA A 78 -19.52 -0.51 -6.56
N VAL A 79 -19.01 -1.71 -6.33
CA VAL A 79 -19.19 -2.37 -5.06
C VAL A 79 -18.09 -1.92 -4.15
N VAL A 80 -18.44 -2.12 -2.92
CA VAL A 80 -17.61 -1.75 -1.84
C VAL A 80 -17.34 -3.01 -1.08
N VAL A 81 -16.05 -3.21 -0.84
CA VAL A 81 -15.57 -4.10 0.21
C VAL A 81 -14.75 -3.25 1.18
N GLY A 82 -15.11 -3.33 2.45
CA GLY A 82 -14.51 -2.56 3.53
C GLY A 82 -14.79 -3.25 4.86
N ALA A 83 -13.98 -2.96 5.88
CA ALA A 83 -14.05 -3.63 7.18
C ALA A 83 -15.48 -3.75 7.76
N ARG A 84 -16.33 -2.72 7.61
CA ARG A 84 -17.75 -2.74 8.03
C ARG A 84 -18.59 -3.79 7.31
N ARG A 85 -18.49 -3.89 5.98
CA ARG A 85 -19.24 -4.88 5.22
C ARG A 85 -18.70 -6.29 5.48
N THR A 86 -17.39 -6.42 5.61
CA THR A 86 -16.79 -7.68 6.03
C THR A 86 -17.32 -8.10 7.39
N ALA A 87 -17.43 -7.18 8.36
CA ALA A 87 -18.06 -7.44 9.64
C ALA A 87 -19.54 -7.86 9.53
N GLU A 88 -20.33 -7.20 8.67
CA GLU A 88 -21.73 -7.57 8.41
C GLU A 88 -21.86 -8.97 7.80
N GLU A 89 -21.06 -9.30 6.78
CA GLU A 89 -21.08 -10.63 6.16
C GLU A 89 -20.53 -11.72 7.10
N LEU A 90 -19.53 -11.41 7.92
CA LEU A 90 -19.03 -12.32 8.96
C LEU A 90 -20.06 -12.56 10.05
N GLY A 91 -20.83 -11.54 10.45
CA GLY A 91 -21.95 -11.70 11.38
C GLY A 91 -23.00 -12.68 10.85
N ARG A 92 -23.23 -12.69 9.53
CA ARG A 92 -24.11 -13.70 8.89
C ARG A 92 -23.47 -15.09 8.83
N ALA A 93 -22.16 -15.18 8.60
CA ALA A 93 -21.44 -16.45 8.49
C ALA A 93 -21.21 -17.14 9.86
N PHE A 94 -21.23 -16.37 10.94
CA PHE A 94 -21.05 -16.82 12.33
C PHE A 94 -22.20 -16.34 13.24
N PRO A 95 -23.43 -16.86 13.07
CA PRO A 95 -24.58 -16.47 13.90
C PRO A 95 -24.30 -16.71 15.39
N GLY A 96 -24.68 -15.76 16.24
CA GLY A 96 -24.50 -15.84 17.70
C GLY A 96 -23.09 -15.50 18.19
N THR A 97 -22.15 -15.19 17.29
CA THR A 97 -20.80 -14.71 17.67
C THR A 97 -20.75 -13.19 17.65
N GLN A 98 -20.18 -12.58 18.68
CA GLN A 98 -19.98 -11.13 18.70
C GLN A 98 -18.96 -10.73 17.63
N VAL A 99 -19.29 -9.69 16.86
CA VAL A 99 -18.36 -9.08 15.90
C VAL A 99 -17.84 -7.75 16.45
N ILE A 100 -16.53 -7.62 16.57
CA ILE A 100 -15.82 -6.43 17.03
C ILE A 100 -15.07 -5.85 15.84
N THR A 101 -15.13 -4.54 15.63
CA THR A 101 -14.38 -3.86 14.56
C THR A 101 -13.34 -2.93 15.18
N SER A 102 -12.10 -2.97 14.68
CA SER A 102 -11.02 -2.05 15.07
C SER A 102 -10.45 -1.38 13.82
N GLY A 103 -10.61 -0.06 13.69
CA GLY A 103 -10.14 0.65 12.49
C GLY A 103 -10.52 2.12 12.40
N GLY A 104 -9.57 2.96 12.00
CA GLY A 104 -9.74 4.40 11.90
C GLY A 104 -9.84 5.08 13.26
N ASP A 105 -10.92 5.81 13.52
CA ASP A 105 -11.11 6.54 14.78
C ASP A 105 -11.57 5.61 15.92
N ASP A 106 -12.09 4.43 15.58
CA ASP A 106 -12.60 3.43 16.53
C ASP A 106 -11.57 2.31 16.70
N VAL A 107 -10.48 2.60 17.42
CA VAL A 107 -9.43 1.62 17.73
C VAL A 107 -9.76 0.92 19.03
N VAL A 108 -9.86 -0.41 18.98
CA VAL A 108 -10.04 -1.25 20.17
C VAL A 108 -8.67 -1.72 20.64
N ALA A 109 -8.30 -1.41 21.88
CA ALA A 109 -6.99 -1.77 22.41
C ALA A 109 -6.86 -3.26 22.74
N SER A 110 -7.89 -3.84 23.36
CA SER A 110 -7.90 -5.25 23.74
C SER A 110 -9.28 -5.88 23.61
N VAL A 111 -9.29 -7.21 23.48
CA VAL A 111 -10.52 -8.01 23.48
C VAL A 111 -10.42 -9.15 24.49
N PRO A 112 -11.54 -9.53 25.13
CA PRO A 112 -11.56 -10.64 26.09
C PRO A 112 -11.28 -11.98 25.40
N GLN A 113 -10.72 -12.92 26.17
CA GLN A 113 -10.50 -14.31 25.75
C GLN A 113 -11.81 -15.12 25.76
N ARG A 114 -12.63 -14.86 24.76
CA ARG A 114 -13.86 -15.60 24.50
C ARG A 114 -14.17 -15.59 23.01
N GLN A 115 -15.13 -16.39 22.59
CA GLN A 115 -15.59 -16.41 21.21
C GLN A 115 -16.02 -15.01 20.72
N ALA A 116 -15.28 -14.48 19.75
CA ALA A 116 -15.56 -13.24 19.06
C ALA A 116 -14.87 -13.24 17.69
N VAL A 117 -15.47 -12.57 16.72
CA VAL A 117 -14.83 -12.26 15.44
C VAL A 117 -14.35 -10.82 15.49
N VAL A 118 -13.05 -10.60 15.43
CA VAL A 118 -12.42 -9.29 15.45
C VAL A 118 -12.01 -8.92 14.03
N VAL A 119 -12.66 -7.92 13.45
CA VAL A 119 -12.31 -7.39 12.12
C VAL A 119 -11.43 -6.16 12.31
N ALA A 120 -10.17 -6.26 11.93
CA ALA A 120 -9.20 -5.19 12.15
C ALA A 120 -8.53 -4.74 10.85
N THR A 121 -8.25 -3.44 10.73
CA THR A 121 -7.33 -2.95 9.71
C THR A 121 -5.87 -3.19 10.13
N PRO A 122 -4.94 -3.45 9.20
CA PRO A 122 -3.55 -3.71 9.54
C PRO A 122 -2.90 -2.62 10.39
N GLY A 123 -2.36 -3.00 11.55
CA GLY A 123 -1.67 -2.12 12.49
C GLY A 123 -2.54 -1.63 13.66
N VAL A 124 -3.81 -2.03 13.72
CA VAL A 124 -4.73 -1.73 14.84
C VAL A 124 -5.47 -2.98 15.31
N GLU A 125 -4.81 -4.13 15.21
CA GLU A 125 -5.26 -5.39 15.79
C GLU A 125 -5.27 -5.28 17.32
N PRO A 126 -6.42 -5.49 17.99
CA PRO A 126 -6.47 -5.52 19.44
C PRO A 126 -5.60 -6.66 19.98
N VAL A 127 -4.99 -6.45 21.15
CA VAL A 127 -4.34 -7.57 21.86
C VAL A 127 -5.37 -8.39 22.61
N THR A 128 -5.06 -9.66 22.86
CA THR A 128 -5.88 -10.51 23.70
C THR A 128 -4.97 -11.41 24.53
N GLU A 129 -5.25 -11.51 25.83
CA GLU A 129 -4.51 -12.37 26.75
C GLU A 129 -4.46 -13.79 26.19
N GLY A 130 -3.37 -14.55 26.19
CA GLY A 130 -3.39 -15.92 25.64
C GLY A 130 -3.65 -16.06 24.12
N GLY A 131 -3.74 -14.97 23.36
CA GLY A 131 -3.72 -14.96 21.89
C GLY A 131 -5.01 -15.37 21.18
N TYR A 132 -5.08 -15.08 19.88
CA TYR A 132 -6.16 -15.50 19.00
C TYR A 132 -6.06 -16.99 18.67
N GLY A 133 -7.20 -17.68 18.56
CA GLY A 133 -7.23 -19.07 18.09
C GLY A 133 -6.98 -19.18 16.59
N ALA A 134 -7.35 -18.16 15.81
CA ALA A 134 -7.02 -18.09 14.40
C ALA A 134 -6.91 -16.64 13.90
N ALA A 135 -6.13 -16.43 12.83
CA ALA A 135 -6.15 -15.20 12.04
C ALA A 135 -6.44 -15.49 10.56
N LEU A 136 -7.32 -14.69 9.97
CA LEU A 136 -7.62 -14.70 8.54
C LEU A 136 -7.10 -13.40 7.91
N LEU A 137 -6.09 -13.51 7.05
CA LEU A 137 -5.50 -12.40 6.31
C LEU A 137 -6.17 -12.30 4.94
N LEU A 138 -7.12 -11.39 4.82
CA LEU A 138 -7.98 -11.25 3.64
C LEU A 138 -7.50 -10.12 2.72
N ASP A 139 -7.98 -10.15 1.48
CA ASP A 139 -7.69 -9.12 0.46
C ASP A 139 -6.20 -8.81 0.29
N SER A 140 -5.36 -9.86 0.32
CA SER A 140 -3.90 -9.77 0.16
C SER A 140 -3.47 -8.92 -1.04
N TRP A 141 -4.19 -9.01 -2.15
CA TRP A 141 -4.01 -8.22 -3.37
C TRP A 141 -4.02 -6.71 -3.12
N ALA A 142 -4.78 -6.23 -2.13
CA ALA A 142 -4.91 -4.79 -1.85
C ALA A 142 -3.71 -4.23 -1.08
N LEU A 143 -2.95 -5.09 -0.38
CA LEU A 143 -1.69 -4.74 0.26
C LEU A 143 -0.52 -4.93 -0.72
N LEU A 144 -0.44 -6.11 -1.34
CA LEU A 144 0.64 -6.47 -2.26
C LEU A 144 0.61 -5.67 -3.57
N GLY A 145 -0.58 -5.31 -4.06
CA GLY A 145 -0.76 -4.57 -5.30
C GLY A 145 -0.67 -3.04 -5.17
N ARG A 146 -0.21 -2.53 -4.02
CA ARG A 146 0.09 -1.10 -3.84
C ARG A 146 1.19 -0.71 -4.84
N GLN A 147 1.02 0.44 -5.49
CA GLN A 147 2.04 1.05 -6.35
C GLN A 147 3.06 1.77 -5.46
N ASP A 148 3.78 0.99 -4.65
CA ASP A 148 4.72 1.45 -3.65
C ASP A 148 5.86 0.44 -3.59
N LEU A 149 7.12 0.91 -3.64
CA LEU A 149 8.29 0.04 -3.59
C LEU A 149 8.33 -0.84 -2.35
N ARG A 150 7.73 -0.38 -1.25
CA ARG A 150 7.71 -1.08 0.03
C ARG A 150 6.46 -1.93 0.22
N ALA A 151 5.63 -2.10 -0.81
CA ALA A 151 4.37 -2.85 -0.72
C ALA A 151 4.56 -4.26 -0.15
N ALA A 152 5.50 -5.04 -0.72
CA ALA A 152 5.77 -6.41 -0.29
C ALA A 152 6.33 -6.46 1.14
N GLU A 153 7.36 -5.67 1.42
CA GLU A 153 8.00 -5.51 2.74
C GLU A 153 6.99 -5.13 3.83
N ASP A 154 6.20 -4.08 3.61
CA ASP A 154 5.16 -3.64 4.54
C ASP A 154 4.09 -4.71 4.76
N THR A 155 3.72 -5.42 3.70
CA THR A 155 2.70 -6.46 3.77
C THR A 155 3.17 -7.61 4.64
N LEU A 156 4.39 -8.11 4.41
CA LEU A 156 4.94 -9.19 5.23
C LEU A 156 5.02 -8.76 6.70
N ARG A 157 5.54 -7.56 6.98
CA ARG A 157 5.62 -7.01 8.34
C ARG A 157 4.25 -6.98 9.03
N ARG A 158 3.21 -6.50 8.34
CA ARG A 158 1.84 -6.42 8.87
C ARG A 158 1.22 -7.81 9.07
N TRP A 159 1.48 -8.75 8.18
CA TRP A 159 1.01 -10.13 8.31
C TRP A 159 1.68 -10.88 9.45
N MET A 160 3.00 -10.74 9.58
CA MET A 160 3.75 -11.34 10.69
C MET A 160 3.35 -10.74 12.03
N ALA A 161 3.12 -9.43 12.11
CA ALA A 161 2.62 -8.79 13.33
C ALA A 161 1.25 -9.35 13.74
N ALA A 162 0.31 -9.50 12.81
CA ALA A 162 -0.99 -10.11 13.08
C ALA A 162 -0.87 -11.61 13.43
N ALA A 163 0.01 -12.34 12.75
CA ALA A 163 0.27 -13.75 13.02
C ALA A 163 0.87 -13.97 14.42
N ALA A 164 1.70 -13.05 14.91
CA ALA A 164 2.28 -13.09 16.25
C ALA A 164 1.24 -12.92 17.38
N LEU A 165 0.05 -12.39 17.08
CA LEU A 165 -1.07 -12.34 18.03
C LEU A 165 -1.84 -13.66 18.11
N VAL A 166 -1.58 -14.60 17.20
CA VAL A 166 -2.21 -15.92 17.19
C VAL A 166 -1.42 -16.86 18.10
N ARG A 167 -2.14 -17.75 18.77
CA ARG A 167 -1.56 -18.85 19.55
C ARG A 167 -0.55 -19.65 18.73
N SER A 168 0.37 -20.31 19.43
CA SER A 168 1.32 -21.22 18.78
C SER A 168 0.59 -22.36 18.07
N ARG A 169 1.26 -23.02 17.11
CA ARG A 169 0.70 -24.21 16.46
C ARG A 169 0.47 -25.36 17.47
N ALA A 170 1.30 -25.47 18.50
CA ALA A 170 1.14 -26.46 19.56
C ALA A 170 -0.15 -26.22 20.37
N ASP A 171 -0.53 -24.96 20.55
CA ASP A 171 -1.75 -24.53 21.25
C ASP A 171 -2.97 -24.41 20.30
N GLY A 172 -2.87 -24.99 19.10
CA GLY A 172 -3.96 -25.03 18.11
C GLY A 172 -4.17 -23.75 17.30
N GLY A 173 -3.24 -22.81 17.35
CA GLY A 173 -3.30 -21.57 16.57
C GLY A 173 -3.13 -21.79 15.06
N VAL A 174 -3.93 -21.08 14.26
CA VAL A 174 -3.90 -21.19 12.80
C VAL A 174 -3.97 -19.81 12.14
N VAL A 175 -3.00 -19.51 11.28
CA VAL A 175 -3.04 -18.35 10.38
C VAL A 175 -3.39 -18.83 8.98
N ALA A 176 -4.39 -18.22 8.36
CA ALA A 176 -4.76 -18.47 6.97
C ALA A 176 -4.65 -17.17 6.17
N VAL A 177 -3.87 -17.20 5.10
CA VAL A 177 -3.73 -16.09 4.15
C VAL A 177 -4.48 -16.42 2.86
N VAL A 178 -5.35 -15.52 2.42
CA VAL A 178 -6.07 -15.67 1.15
C VAL A 178 -5.26 -14.98 0.05
N ALA A 179 -4.32 -15.71 -0.53
CA ALA A 179 -3.41 -15.25 -1.58
C ALA A 179 -2.94 -16.43 -2.44
N GLU A 180 -2.36 -16.14 -3.61
CA GLU A 180 -1.67 -17.15 -4.40
C GLU A 180 -0.39 -17.59 -3.69
N SER A 181 -0.22 -18.90 -3.52
CA SER A 181 0.90 -19.46 -2.76
C SER A 181 2.24 -19.28 -3.45
N THR A 182 2.27 -19.01 -4.75
CA THR A 182 3.49 -18.77 -5.54
C THR A 182 4.12 -17.41 -5.29
N ILE A 183 3.41 -16.47 -4.66
CA ILE A 183 3.92 -15.13 -4.37
C ILE A 183 5.07 -15.23 -3.33
N PRO A 184 6.26 -14.65 -3.58
CA PRO A 184 7.40 -14.72 -2.66
C PRO A 184 7.08 -14.26 -1.24
N THR A 185 6.35 -13.15 -1.08
CA THR A 185 5.91 -12.64 0.23
C THR A 185 5.00 -13.62 0.98
N VAL A 186 4.16 -14.38 0.27
CA VAL A 186 3.30 -15.41 0.86
C VAL A 186 4.14 -16.61 1.31
N GLN A 187 5.12 -17.02 0.50
CA GLN A 187 6.07 -18.07 0.89
C GLN A 187 6.89 -17.68 2.13
N ALA A 188 7.35 -16.43 2.21
CA ALA A 188 8.07 -15.91 3.36
C ALA A 188 7.23 -15.97 4.66
N LEU A 189 5.94 -15.63 4.58
CA LEU A 189 5.02 -15.79 5.71
C LEU A 189 4.86 -17.26 6.11
N ILE A 190 4.65 -18.16 5.14
CA ILE A 190 4.45 -19.60 5.38
C ILE A 190 5.69 -20.23 6.05
N ARG A 191 6.89 -19.87 5.59
CA ARG A 191 8.16 -20.39 6.11
C ARG A 191 8.64 -19.67 7.36
N TRP A 192 7.96 -18.59 7.76
CA TRP A 192 8.39 -17.69 8.82
C TRP A 192 9.83 -17.17 8.59
N ASP A 193 10.09 -16.72 7.37
CA ASP A 193 11.41 -16.28 6.90
C ASP A 193 11.41 -14.78 6.51
N PRO A 194 11.44 -13.87 7.50
CA PRO A 194 11.51 -12.44 7.22
C PRO A 194 12.89 -12.02 6.69
N VAL A 195 13.95 -12.74 7.04
CA VAL A 195 15.33 -12.40 6.68
C VAL A 195 15.56 -12.68 5.20
N GLY A 196 15.26 -13.90 4.73
CA GLY A 196 15.38 -14.24 3.32
C GLY A 196 14.48 -13.40 2.41
N HIS A 197 13.30 -12.98 2.90
CA HIS A 197 12.48 -12.02 2.17
C HIS A 197 13.14 -10.64 2.05
N ALA A 198 13.74 -10.14 3.13
CA ALA A 198 14.40 -8.85 3.13
C ALA A 198 15.66 -8.85 2.24
N GLU A 199 16.43 -9.94 2.25
CA GLU A 199 17.58 -10.13 1.36
C GLU A 199 17.14 -10.12 -0.12
N ALA A 200 16.12 -10.91 -0.48
CA ALA A 200 15.60 -10.95 -1.86
C ALA A 200 15.03 -9.60 -2.34
N GLU A 201 14.33 -8.87 -1.46
CA GLU A 201 13.86 -7.51 -1.76
C GLU A 201 15.03 -6.54 -1.95
N LEU A 202 16.09 -6.64 -1.14
CA LEU A 202 17.28 -5.80 -1.26
C LEU A 202 18.05 -6.09 -2.56
N ASP A 203 18.23 -7.36 -2.90
CA ASP A 203 18.89 -7.77 -4.14
C ASP A 203 18.12 -7.23 -5.35
N SER A 204 16.80 -7.42 -5.37
CA SER A 204 15.93 -6.90 -6.44
C SER A 204 16.03 -5.37 -6.57
N ARG A 205 16.08 -4.63 -5.44
CA ARG A 205 16.24 -3.16 -5.46
C ARG A 205 17.63 -2.74 -5.90
N THR A 206 18.66 -3.53 -5.58
CA THR A 206 20.04 -3.27 -6.00
C THR A 206 20.18 -3.38 -7.51
N GLU A 207 19.57 -4.41 -8.13
CA GLU A 207 19.60 -4.63 -9.58
C GLU A 207 19.07 -3.44 -10.41
N VAL A 208 18.04 -2.75 -9.90
CA VAL A 208 17.41 -1.61 -10.60
C VAL A 208 17.77 -0.24 -10.00
N GLY A 209 18.70 -0.20 -9.03
CA GLY A 209 19.15 1.03 -8.40
C GLY A 209 18.02 1.78 -7.69
N LEU A 210 17.32 1.09 -6.78
CA LEU A 210 16.27 1.66 -5.94
C LEU A 210 16.67 1.69 -4.46
N PRO A 211 16.11 2.62 -3.65
CA PRO A 211 16.41 2.67 -2.22
C PRO A 211 16.06 1.33 -1.53
N PRO A 212 16.90 0.84 -0.61
CA PRO A 212 18.02 1.52 0.04
C PRO A 212 19.41 1.30 -0.62
N ALA A 213 19.48 0.67 -1.80
CA ALA A 213 20.74 0.43 -2.50
C ALA A 213 21.39 1.71 -3.04
N VAL A 214 20.60 2.78 -3.15
CA VAL A 214 20.99 4.13 -3.59
C VAL A 214 20.39 5.18 -2.67
N HIS A 215 20.92 6.40 -2.74
CA HIS A 215 20.24 7.58 -2.19
C HIS A 215 19.46 8.29 -3.29
N ILE A 216 18.29 8.81 -2.95
CA ILE A 216 17.45 9.59 -3.88
C ILE A 216 17.05 10.90 -3.21
N ALA A 217 17.22 12.01 -3.93
CA ALA A 217 16.60 13.28 -3.59
C ALA A 217 15.41 13.55 -4.51
N ALA A 218 14.25 13.92 -3.95
CA ALA A 218 13.15 14.50 -4.71
C ALA A 218 13.23 16.02 -4.65
N VAL A 219 13.15 16.65 -5.81
CA VAL A 219 13.17 18.10 -6.02
C VAL A 219 11.84 18.49 -6.66
N ASP A 220 10.98 19.14 -5.87
CA ASP A 220 9.61 19.49 -6.26
C ASP A 220 9.46 21.01 -6.35
N GLY A 221 8.94 21.53 -7.47
CA GLY A 221 8.72 22.96 -7.67
C GLY A 221 8.14 23.30 -9.04
N ALA A 222 8.03 24.60 -9.33
CA ALA A 222 7.82 25.08 -10.70
C ALA A 222 9.00 24.62 -11.59
N ALA A 223 8.74 24.29 -12.85
CA ALA A 223 9.73 23.66 -13.72
C ALA A 223 11.02 24.49 -13.86
N ASP A 224 10.88 25.80 -14.09
CA ASP A 224 11.99 26.74 -14.19
C ASP A 224 12.79 26.85 -12.87
N ALA A 225 12.11 26.85 -11.73
CA ALA A 225 12.74 26.90 -10.41
C ALA A 225 13.53 25.62 -10.10
N VAL A 226 12.99 24.45 -10.48
CA VAL A 226 13.67 23.16 -10.35
C VAL A 226 14.91 23.12 -11.23
N ASP A 227 14.80 23.53 -12.49
CA ASP A 227 15.92 23.60 -13.43
C ASP A 227 17.01 24.57 -12.95
N ALA A 228 16.62 25.74 -12.42
CA ALA A 228 17.55 26.72 -11.87
C ALA A 228 18.32 26.16 -10.65
N LEU A 229 17.62 25.44 -9.76
CA LEU A 229 18.26 24.80 -8.61
C LEU A 229 19.23 23.70 -9.05
N LEU A 230 18.82 22.82 -9.97
CA LEU A 230 19.66 21.73 -10.47
C LEU A 230 20.86 22.24 -11.28
N GLY A 231 20.70 23.31 -12.06
CA GLY A 231 21.80 23.96 -12.80
C GLY A 231 22.79 24.69 -11.88
N THR A 232 22.39 25.04 -10.66
CA THR A 232 23.29 25.61 -9.63
C THR A 232 23.92 24.53 -8.76
N ALA A 233 23.30 23.35 -8.69
CA ALA A 233 23.79 22.25 -7.90
C ALA A 233 25.01 21.62 -8.59
N ASP A 234 26.16 21.74 -7.92
CA ASP A 234 27.37 20.99 -8.25
C ASP A 234 27.18 19.53 -7.82
N LEU A 235 26.38 18.79 -8.60
CA LEU A 235 26.00 17.41 -8.34
C LEU A 235 27.18 16.46 -8.62
N PRO A 236 27.28 15.32 -7.92
CA PRO A 236 28.30 14.31 -8.24
C PRO A 236 28.21 13.85 -9.70
N ASP A 237 29.33 13.60 -10.36
CA ASP A 237 29.39 13.14 -11.76
C ASP A 237 28.56 11.86 -12.03
N VAL A 238 28.35 11.06 -10.98
CA VAL A 238 27.59 9.80 -11.00
C VAL A 238 26.10 9.97 -10.68
N ALA A 239 25.60 11.21 -10.64
CA ALA A 239 24.20 11.50 -10.36
C ALA A 239 23.31 11.27 -11.58
N ASP A 240 22.29 10.43 -11.43
CA ASP A 240 21.25 10.23 -12.43
C ASP A 240 20.07 11.16 -12.14
N LEU A 241 19.70 11.97 -13.12
CA LEU A 241 18.51 12.82 -13.05
C LEU A 241 17.33 12.11 -13.75
N LEU A 242 16.21 11.94 -13.04
CA LEU A 242 15.02 11.26 -13.53
C LEU A 242 13.81 12.19 -13.44
N GLY A 243 13.11 12.38 -14.56
CA GLY A 243 12.00 13.32 -14.70
C GLY A 243 12.20 14.27 -15.89
N PRO A 244 11.46 15.40 -15.94
CA PRO A 244 10.44 15.82 -14.99
C PRO A 244 9.16 14.99 -15.09
N VAL A 245 8.47 14.81 -13.98
CA VAL A 245 7.12 14.24 -13.93
C VAL A 245 6.18 15.15 -13.14
N GLU A 246 4.88 15.02 -13.35
CA GLU A 246 3.89 15.70 -12.50
C GLU A 246 4.01 15.22 -11.04
N LEU A 247 3.74 16.12 -10.09
CA LEU A 247 3.70 15.76 -8.69
C LEU A 247 2.65 14.64 -8.45
N PRO A 248 3.02 13.52 -7.79
CA PRO A 248 2.10 12.41 -7.57
C PRO A 248 0.79 12.81 -6.88
N VAL A 249 -0.31 12.17 -7.28
CA VAL A 249 -1.64 12.43 -6.71
C VAL A 249 -1.63 12.17 -5.20
N GLY A 250 -2.03 13.17 -4.42
CA GLY A 250 -2.06 13.10 -2.96
C GLY A 250 -0.74 13.47 -2.27
N ALA A 251 0.34 13.68 -3.02
CA ALA A 251 1.55 14.27 -2.45
C ALA A 251 1.28 15.73 -2.05
N ARG A 252 1.81 16.13 -0.89
CA ARG A 252 1.71 17.52 -0.42
C ARG A 252 2.46 18.43 -1.40
N ARG A 253 1.90 19.56 -1.79
CA ARG A 253 2.59 20.58 -2.61
C ARG A 253 3.69 21.29 -1.82
N PRO A 254 4.77 21.80 -2.46
CA PRO A 254 5.75 22.65 -1.79
C PRO A 254 5.07 23.85 -1.11
N ALA A 255 5.58 24.25 0.05
CA ALA A 255 5.05 25.41 0.76
C ALA A 255 5.45 26.70 0.02
N GLY A 256 4.60 27.73 0.06
CA GLY A 256 4.87 29.01 -0.57
C GLY A 256 4.46 29.11 -2.05
N LEU A 257 4.15 27.98 -2.70
CA LEU A 257 3.58 27.98 -4.05
C LEU A 257 2.07 28.19 -4.02
N SER A 258 1.57 29.01 -4.95
CA SER A 258 0.14 29.14 -5.18
C SER A 258 -0.45 27.85 -5.76
N ALA A 259 -1.78 27.70 -5.65
CA ALA A 259 -2.48 26.46 -6.04
C ALA A 259 -2.56 26.25 -7.56
N ASP A 260 -2.44 27.33 -8.34
CA ASP A 260 -2.52 27.38 -9.79
C ASP A 260 -1.18 27.05 -10.48
N VAL A 261 -0.05 27.17 -9.78
CA VAL A 261 1.27 26.84 -10.35
C VAL A 261 1.40 25.32 -10.54
N PRO A 262 1.68 24.81 -11.76
CA PRO A 262 1.98 23.40 -11.96
C PRO A 262 3.26 23.01 -11.20
N VAL A 263 3.22 21.88 -10.48
CA VAL A 263 4.37 21.37 -9.74
C VAL A 263 4.94 20.15 -10.46
N SER A 264 6.21 20.26 -10.83
CA SER A 264 7.00 19.17 -11.37
C SER A 264 7.91 18.56 -10.30
N ARG A 265 8.22 17.29 -10.47
CA ARG A 265 9.19 16.53 -9.66
C ARG A 265 10.35 16.09 -10.53
N MET A 266 11.55 16.36 -10.05
CA MET A 266 12.79 15.72 -10.48
C MET A 266 13.31 14.82 -9.37
N LEU A 267 13.81 13.64 -9.72
CA LEU A 267 14.55 12.79 -8.80
C LEU A 267 16.04 12.85 -9.16
N VAL A 268 16.89 12.96 -8.15
CA VAL A 268 18.34 12.86 -8.29
C VAL A 268 18.80 11.63 -7.53
N ARG A 269 19.29 10.63 -8.25
CA ARG A 269 19.75 9.36 -7.69
C ARG A 269 21.27 9.30 -7.70
N VAL A 270 21.87 8.84 -6.60
CA VAL A 270 23.32 8.60 -6.50
C VAL A 270 23.62 7.26 -5.83
N PRO A 271 24.78 6.65 -6.09
CA PRO A 271 25.26 5.49 -5.33
C PRO A 271 25.25 5.75 -3.81
N ARG A 272 25.04 4.69 -3.02
CA ARG A 272 24.89 4.80 -1.55
C ARG A 272 26.04 5.53 -0.85
N ASN A 273 27.27 5.42 -1.34
CA ASN A 273 28.43 6.11 -0.77
C ASN A 273 28.52 7.62 -1.10
N ARG A 274 27.63 8.14 -1.97
CA ARG A 274 27.61 9.54 -2.43
C ARG A 274 26.46 10.37 -1.87
N GLY A 275 25.64 9.81 -0.97
CA GLY A 275 24.47 10.50 -0.41
C GLY A 275 24.79 11.82 0.30
N LEU A 276 25.90 11.87 1.05
CA LEU A 276 26.33 13.10 1.72
C LEU A 276 26.77 14.19 0.73
N GLU A 277 27.40 13.79 -0.38
CA GLU A 277 27.83 14.70 -1.44
C GLU A 277 26.62 15.32 -2.15
N LEU A 278 25.62 14.48 -2.50
CA LEU A 278 24.34 14.92 -3.04
C LEU A 278 23.62 15.91 -2.09
N ALA A 279 23.49 15.56 -0.81
CA ALA A 279 22.83 16.41 0.16
C ALA A 279 23.54 17.76 0.34
N ALA A 280 24.88 17.76 0.34
CA ALA A 280 25.67 18.98 0.44
C ALA A 280 25.52 19.86 -0.82
N ALA A 281 25.54 19.27 -2.01
CA ALA A 281 25.34 19.97 -3.28
C ALA A 281 23.98 20.66 -3.35
N LEU A 282 22.90 19.91 -3.06
CA LEU A 282 21.55 20.45 -3.07
C LEU A 282 21.35 21.53 -2.00
N ARG A 283 21.90 21.35 -0.79
CA ARG A 283 21.82 22.37 0.27
C ARG A 283 22.50 23.69 -0.12
N ARG A 284 23.68 23.62 -0.75
CA ARG A 284 24.37 24.81 -1.27
C ARG A 284 23.54 25.49 -2.35
N ALA A 285 23.02 24.73 -3.31
CA ALA A 285 22.17 25.25 -4.38
C ALA A 285 20.90 25.92 -3.85
N THR A 286 20.20 25.30 -2.90
CA THR A 286 19.03 25.90 -2.23
C THR A 286 19.38 27.23 -1.56
N SER A 287 20.56 27.33 -0.93
CA SER A 287 20.99 28.57 -0.27
C SER A 287 21.29 29.69 -1.28
N VAL A 288 21.93 29.36 -2.41
CA VAL A 288 22.19 30.31 -3.50
C VAL A 288 20.90 30.80 -4.14
N GLN A 289 19.99 29.88 -4.49
CA GLN A 289 18.71 30.23 -5.10
C GLN A 289 17.82 31.05 -4.16
N SER A 290 17.77 30.67 -2.87
CA SER A 290 17.01 31.44 -1.86
C SER A 290 17.53 32.86 -1.68
N ALA A 291 18.84 33.08 -1.82
CA ALA A 291 19.44 34.41 -1.69
C ALA A 291 19.18 35.32 -2.91
N ARG A 292 19.01 34.72 -4.10
CA ARG A 292 18.72 35.46 -5.32
C ARG A 292 17.28 35.94 -5.39
N HIS A 293 16.33 35.14 -4.90
CA HIS A 293 14.88 35.41 -5.00
C HIS A 293 14.37 35.56 -6.44
N ASP A 294 15.07 34.97 -7.41
CA ASP A 294 14.72 35.06 -8.84
C ASP A 294 13.61 34.08 -9.26
N HIS A 295 13.37 33.04 -8.46
CA HIS A 295 12.44 31.94 -8.77
C HIS A 295 11.53 31.59 -7.58
N GLU A 296 10.45 30.88 -7.89
CA GLU A 296 9.54 30.30 -6.92
C GLU A 296 10.21 29.28 -5.98
N PRO A 297 9.70 29.06 -4.74
CA PRO A 297 10.30 28.12 -3.80
C PRO A 297 10.32 26.66 -4.30
N VAL A 298 11.45 25.99 -4.11
CA VAL A 298 11.65 24.56 -4.40
C VAL A 298 11.75 23.77 -3.11
N ARG A 299 11.11 22.60 -3.06
CA ARG A 299 11.25 21.64 -1.97
C ARG A 299 12.25 20.55 -2.36
N VAL A 300 13.29 20.38 -1.54
CA VAL A 300 14.21 19.25 -1.62
C VAL A 300 13.92 18.27 -0.47
N GLN A 301 13.75 16.99 -0.80
CA GLN A 301 13.59 15.90 0.17
C GLN A 301 14.65 14.84 -0.09
N ILE A 302 15.52 14.58 0.89
CA ILE A 302 16.50 13.49 0.83
C ILE A 302 15.82 12.20 1.33
N ASP A 303 16.03 11.11 0.58
CA ASP A 303 15.51 9.77 0.81
C ASP A 303 14.01 9.76 1.18
N PRO A 304 13.14 10.31 0.32
CA PRO A 304 11.71 10.32 0.60
C PRO A 304 11.17 8.88 0.65
N LEU A 305 10.30 8.61 1.63
CA LEU A 305 9.65 7.30 1.78
C LEU A 305 8.82 6.90 0.55
N HIS A 306 8.30 7.88 -0.18
CA HIS A 306 7.50 7.70 -1.40
C HIS A 306 8.11 8.52 -2.54
N ILE A 307 8.68 7.83 -3.53
CA ILE A 307 9.35 8.45 -4.68
C ILE A 307 8.42 8.65 -5.89
N GLY A 308 7.32 7.91 -5.98
CA GLY A 308 6.29 7.99 -7.02
C GLY A 308 4.90 7.75 -6.46
#